data_AF-A0A821MPI3-F1
#
_entry.id   AF-A0A821MPI3-F1
#
_cell.length_a   1.000
_cell.length_b   1.000
_cell.length_c   1.000
_cell.angle_alpha   90.00
_cell.angle_beta   90.00
_cell.angle_gamma   90.00
#
_symmetry.space_group_name_H-M   'P 1'
#
loop_
_entity.id
_entity.type
_entity.pdbx_description
1 polymer ?
#
loop_
_entity_poly.entity_id
_entity_poly.type
_entity_poly.pdbx_seq_one_letter_code
_entity_poly.pdbx_strand_id
1 'polypeptide(L)'
;MKVLIILSAIMETVLGVPKLNISTVRPRAQCGIANSPISVVYEGFGKIENYPWLGTLVYPRGDKLLSIAVVLVSKQMAVGPAMDIDKVPKIDFRSRSRVILGTNCSGPAFRVINYSFHPDYAKSTFSAPTIIQLAFNRKLAGFRPICAPPVALNNAQFYAMTLSNDCHKSRIMVYKMAYVKPEECQEFYTKSELDIDSMWPSHVLCARAMSGKECIWRSGTILTVRQNGQWSLVGIGVMGPGCKAPSRFIDYTVYHLWVRNSILRIGRPAVTKIADNNIVLRRSLSSVQRFGPCDPEETKAVLFTDKTSIDQYIPRKQNRVSYNFTVFANVDYSCVVFYVRNRTPKRKELPKIFLRRWCTSERPICYGMSYLQVDFYLDIFFVQSIVYNIKVYGKELKFLNIKRTMAYFNEKKKSPEIATLTPPTSKSTTVS
;
A
#
# COMPACT_ATOMS: atom_id res chain seq x y z
N MET A 1 -29.92 -3.27 -10.83
CA MET A 1 -30.09 -4.73 -10.68
C MET A 1 -31.49 -5.22 -11.10
N LYS A 2 -32.56 -4.45 -10.89
CA LYS A 2 -33.91 -4.81 -11.36
C LYS A 2 -34.14 -4.71 -12.89
N VAL A 3 -33.36 -3.91 -13.60
CA VAL A 3 -33.50 -3.72 -15.07
C VAL A 3 -32.88 -4.88 -15.88
N LEU A 4 -31.93 -5.62 -15.31
CA LEU A 4 -31.30 -6.77 -16.00
C LEU A 4 -32.15 -8.04 -15.98
N ILE A 5 -33.13 -8.13 -15.07
CA ILE A 5 -34.01 -9.30 -14.92
C ILE A 5 -35.12 -9.28 -15.98
N ILE A 6 -35.54 -8.10 -16.44
CA ILE A 6 -36.62 -7.95 -17.43
C ILE A 6 -36.12 -8.33 -18.84
N LEU A 7 -34.85 -8.11 -19.15
CA LEU A 7 -34.27 -8.46 -20.45
C LEU A 7 -34.01 -9.96 -20.63
N SER A 8 -33.78 -10.74 -19.56
CA SER A 8 -33.63 -12.20 -19.71
C SER A 8 -34.96 -12.90 -19.94
N ALA A 9 -36.05 -12.40 -19.34
CA ALA A 9 -37.39 -12.98 -19.50
C ALA A 9 -37.96 -12.81 -20.92
N ILE A 10 -37.56 -11.76 -21.66
CA ILE A 10 -38.03 -11.51 -23.04
C ILE A 10 -37.28 -12.39 -24.06
N MET A 11 -36.05 -12.84 -23.76
CA MET A 11 -35.31 -13.77 -24.63
C MET A 11 -35.73 -15.25 -24.45
N GLU A 12 -36.43 -15.60 -23.38
CA GLU A 12 -36.79 -16.99 -23.07
C GLU A 12 -37.99 -17.51 -23.89
N THR A 13 -38.83 -16.64 -24.45
CA THR A 13 -40.04 -17.04 -25.18
C THR A 13 -39.87 -17.10 -26.70
N VAL A 14 -38.80 -16.53 -27.28
CA VAL A 14 -38.69 -16.36 -28.74
C VAL A 14 -37.69 -17.31 -29.40
N LEU A 15 -36.71 -17.88 -28.69
CA LEU A 15 -35.56 -18.53 -29.35
C LEU A 15 -35.23 -19.98 -28.97
N GLY A 16 -36.04 -20.68 -28.16
CA GLY A 16 -35.94 -22.14 -28.01
C GLY A 16 -34.53 -22.68 -27.73
N VAL A 17 -33.71 -21.98 -26.94
CA VAL A 17 -32.35 -22.42 -26.62
C VAL A 17 -32.39 -23.34 -25.40
N PRO A 18 -31.83 -24.56 -25.46
CA PRO A 18 -31.84 -25.49 -24.34
C PRO A 18 -31.05 -24.92 -23.15
N LYS A 19 -31.57 -25.16 -21.94
CA LYS A 19 -30.98 -24.73 -20.65
C LYS A 19 -29.50 -25.07 -20.58
N LEU A 20 -28.64 -24.06 -20.69
CA LEU A 20 -27.26 -24.18 -20.24
C LEU A 20 -27.31 -24.24 -18.71
N ASN A 21 -27.16 -25.45 -18.14
CA ASN A 21 -26.91 -25.64 -16.71
C ASN A 21 -25.53 -25.05 -16.38
N ILE A 22 -25.48 -23.73 -16.20
CA ILE A 22 -24.33 -23.05 -15.61
C ILE A 22 -24.37 -23.41 -14.13
N SER A 23 -23.63 -24.44 -13.76
CA SER A 23 -23.32 -24.66 -12.35
C SER A 23 -22.60 -23.41 -11.84
N THR A 24 -23.24 -22.67 -10.94
CA THR A 24 -22.66 -21.49 -10.31
C THR A 24 -21.68 -21.89 -9.21
N VAL A 25 -20.82 -22.88 -9.48
CA VAL A 25 -19.64 -23.11 -8.66
C VAL A 25 -18.62 -22.08 -9.12
N ARG A 26 -18.58 -20.92 -8.44
CA ARG A 26 -17.43 -20.01 -8.58
C ARG A 26 -16.17 -20.85 -8.38
N PRO A 27 -15.23 -20.92 -9.34
CA PRO A 27 -14.00 -21.68 -9.14
C PRO A 27 -13.33 -21.13 -7.89
N ARG A 28 -13.10 -22.00 -6.89
CA ARG A 28 -12.33 -21.64 -5.69
C ARG A 28 -11.04 -20.98 -6.17
N ALA A 29 -10.77 -19.77 -5.70
CA ALA A 29 -9.53 -19.08 -6.01
C ALA A 29 -8.36 -20.01 -5.66
N GLN A 30 -7.59 -20.44 -6.66
CA GLN A 30 -6.46 -21.34 -6.47
C GLN A 30 -5.33 -20.58 -5.77
N CYS A 31 -5.32 -20.61 -4.43
CA CYS A 31 -4.27 -20.07 -3.58
C CYS A 31 -3.65 -21.18 -2.72
N GLY A 32 -2.43 -20.96 -2.22
CA GLY A 32 -1.82 -21.81 -1.21
C GLY A 32 -1.57 -23.26 -1.64
N ILE A 33 -1.54 -23.55 -2.95
CA ILE A 33 -1.28 -24.89 -3.50
C ILE A 33 0.19 -24.99 -3.91
N ALA A 34 0.97 -25.73 -3.11
CA ALA A 34 2.38 -26.01 -3.37
C ALA A 34 2.56 -26.87 -4.64
N ASN A 35 3.75 -26.83 -5.23
CA ASN A 35 4.14 -27.71 -6.34
C ASN A 35 4.72 -29.05 -5.86
N SER A 36 4.90 -29.22 -4.54
CA SER A 36 5.41 -30.45 -3.95
C SER A 36 4.46 -31.62 -4.25
N PRO A 37 4.95 -32.73 -4.82
CA PRO A 37 4.15 -33.93 -5.04
C PRO A 37 3.85 -34.66 -3.71
N ILE A 38 4.59 -34.35 -2.64
CA ILE A 38 4.48 -34.99 -1.34
C ILE A 38 3.61 -34.14 -0.43
N SER A 39 2.65 -34.79 0.23
CA SER A 39 1.73 -34.16 1.19
C SER A 39 2.41 -33.83 2.52
N VAL A 40 3.47 -34.53 2.90
CA VAL A 40 4.25 -34.28 4.12
C VAL A 40 5.19 -33.08 3.95
N VAL A 41 5.28 -32.22 4.96
CA VAL A 41 6.28 -31.13 5.00
C VAL A 41 7.52 -31.64 5.72
N TYR A 42 8.64 -31.69 5.01
CA TYR A 42 9.94 -31.99 5.61
C TYR A 42 10.60 -30.70 6.13
N GLU A 43 11.09 -30.76 7.37
CA GLU A 43 11.95 -29.72 7.93
C GLU A 43 13.33 -29.76 7.27
N GLY A 44 14.02 -28.62 7.22
CA GLY A 44 15.36 -28.51 6.65
C GLY A 44 15.40 -27.88 5.26
N PHE A 45 16.41 -28.26 4.46
CA PHE A 45 16.64 -27.68 3.14
C PHE A 45 15.59 -28.15 2.15
N GLY A 46 14.92 -27.19 1.50
CA GLY A 46 13.97 -27.43 0.42
C GLY A 46 14.33 -26.65 -0.85
N LYS A 47 13.56 -26.92 -1.90
CA LYS A 47 13.60 -26.21 -3.18
C LYS A 47 12.53 -25.12 -3.20
N ILE A 48 12.87 -23.91 -3.65
CA ILE A 48 11.91 -22.79 -3.76
C ILE A 48 10.81 -23.10 -4.79
N GLU A 49 11.12 -23.93 -5.78
CA GLU A 49 10.20 -24.39 -6.83
C GLU A 49 8.99 -25.12 -6.28
N ASN A 50 9.07 -25.66 -5.06
CA ASN A 50 7.94 -26.28 -4.37
C ASN A 50 6.89 -25.26 -3.90
N TYR A 51 7.24 -23.98 -3.81
CA TYR A 51 6.44 -22.93 -3.19
C TYR A 51 6.28 -21.72 -4.13
N PRO A 52 5.31 -21.76 -5.06
CA PRO A 52 5.20 -20.79 -6.16
C PRO A 52 4.92 -19.35 -5.72
N TRP A 53 4.46 -19.14 -4.49
CA TRP A 53 4.25 -17.80 -3.92
C TRP A 53 5.49 -17.20 -3.27
N LEU A 54 6.52 -17.99 -2.95
CA LEU A 54 7.76 -17.44 -2.43
C LEU A 54 8.53 -16.75 -3.55
N GLY A 55 9.17 -15.64 -3.24
CA GLY A 55 9.99 -14.95 -4.20
C GLY A 55 10.99 -14.00 -3.60
N THR A 56 11.78 -13.42 -4.48
CA THR A 56 12.85 -12.50 -4.13
C THR A 56 12.67 -11.23 -4.94
N LEU A 57 12.57 -10.10 -4.26
CA LEU A 57 12.82 -8.80 -4.88
C LEU A 57 14.32 -8.63 -5.05
N VAL A 58 14.74 -8.41 -6.29
CA VAL A 58 16.13 -8.19 -6.65
C VAL A 58 16.35 -6.76 -7.12
N TYR A 59 17.45 -6.16 -6.69
CA TYR A 59 17.89 -4.84 -7.12
C TYR A 59 19.40 -4.87 -7.42
N PRO A 60 19.81 -4.67 -8.68
CA PRO A 60 21.23 -4.61 -9.02
C PRO A 60 21.84 -3.29 -8.53
N ARG A 61 22.94 -3.33 -7.80
CA ARG A 61 23.69 -2.16 -7.28
C ARG A 61 25.19 -2.33 -7.57
N GLY A 62 25.64 -1.76 -8.69
CA GLY A 62 26.97 -2.08 -9.24
C GLY A 62 27.04 -3.57 -9.55
N ASP A 63 28.09 -4.24 -9.07
CA ASP A 63 28.29 -5.68 -9.24
C ASP A 63 27.55 -6.53 -8.20
N LYS A 64 26.90 -5.90 -7.21
CA LYS A 64 26.17 -6.61 -6.15
C LYS A 64 24.68 -6.68 -6.47
N LEU A 65 24.08 -7.83 -6.26
CA LEU A 65 22.63 -8.02 -6.33
C LEU A 65 22.05 -8.00 -4.91
N LEU A 66 21.25 -6.98 -4.59
CA LEU A 66 20.47 -6.99 -3.35
C LEU A 66 19.27 -7.92 -3.54
N SER A 67 19.04 -8.81 -2.58
CA SER A 67 17.94 -9.78 -2.58
C SER A 67 17.11 -9.67 -1.30
N ILE A 68 15.81 -9.46 -1.44
CA ILE A 68 14.87 -9.30 -0.33
C ILE A 68 13.73 -10.30 -0.50
N ALA A 69 13.42 -11.07 0.54
CA ALA A 69 12.33 -12.04 0.50
C ALA A 69 10.97 -11.33 0.40
N VAL A 70 10.13 -11.81 -0.50
CA VAL A 70 8.75 -11.34 -0.72
C VAL A 70 7.83 -12.53 -0.94
N VAL A 71 6.53 -12.33 -0.69
CA VAL A 71 5.51 -13.35 -0.87
C VAL A 71 4.37 -12.85 -1.76
N LEU A 72 4.02 -13.62 -2.80
CA LEU A 72 2.92 -13.34 -3.71
C LEU A 72 1.59 -13.59 -3.02
N VAL A 73 0.79 -12.54 -2.82
CA VAL A 73 -0.53 -12.60 -2.16
C VAL A 73 -1.69 -12.42 -3.14
N SER A 74 -1.40 -11.95 -4.36
CA SER A 74 -2.37 -11.91 -5.47
C SER A 74 -1.63 -11.96 -6.80
N LYS A 75 -2.35 -12.07 -7.93
CA LYS A 75 -1.76 -12.10 -9.28
C LYS A 75 -1.02 -10.80 -9.67
N GLN A 76 -1.05 -9.77 -8.84
CA GLN A 76 -0.38 -8.48 -9.10
C GLN A 76 0.28 -7.88 -7.85
N MET A 77 0.26 -8.57 -6.71
CA MET A 77 0.80 -8.04 -5.45
C MET A 77 1.66 -9.05 -4.74
N ALA A 78 2.82 -8.58 -4.30
CA ALA A 78 3.66 -9.23 -3.32
C ALA A 78 3.73 -8.37 -2.04
N VAL A 79 4.06 -9.01 -0.93
CA VAL A 79 4.29 -8.35 0.37
C VAL A 79 5.70 -8.70 0.86
N GLY A 80 6.35 -7.75 1.52
CA GLY A 80 7.65 -7.96 2.14
C GLY A 80 7.87 -7.02 3.34
N PRO A 81 9.01 -7.15 4.03
CA PRO A 81 9.35 -6.29 5.18
C PRO A 81 9.74 -4.88 4.72
N ALA A 82 9.14 -3.84 5.33
CA ALA A 82 9.39 -2.44 4.97
C ALA A 82 10.84 -2.02 5.18
N MET A 83 11.42 -2.36 6.33
CA MET A 83 12.80 -2.04 6.68
C MET A 83 13.82 -2.49 5.63
N ASP A 84 13.63 -3.65 4.98
CA ASP A 84 14.58 -4.11 3.97
C ASP A 84 14.33 -3.45 2.62
N ILE A 85 13.06 -3.27 2.25
CA ILE A 85 12.71 -2.55 1.03
C ILE A 85 13.23 -1.12 1.10
N ASP A 86 13.13 -0.45 2.25
CA ASP A 86 13.55 0.93 2.44
C ASP A 86 15.05 1.17 2.17
N LYS A 87 15.90 0.19 2.49
CA LYS A 87 17.36 0.22 2.22
C LYS A 87 17.71 0.27 0.72
N VAL A 88 16.77 -0.08 -0.16
CA VAL A 88 16.98 -0.02 -1.62
C VAL A 88 16.86 1.43 -2.11
N PRO A 89 17.77 1.93 -2.97
CA PRO A 89 17.68 3.28 -3.53
C PRO A 89 16.32 3.59 -4.16
N LYS A 90 15.75 4.76 -3.83
CA LYS A 90 14.43 5.19 -4.33
C LYS A 90 14.47 5.97 -5.63
N ILE A 91 15.66 6.34 -6.11
CA ILE A 91 15.82 7.16 -7.31
C ILE A 91 15.43 6.40 -8.60
N ASP A 92 15.57 5.09 -8.60
CA ASP A 92 15.39 4.20 -9.75
C ASP A 92 14.82 2.83 -9.33
N PHE A 93 14.10 2.81 -8.20
CA PHE A 93 13.54 1.59 -7.63
C PHE A 93 12.62 0.86 -8.61
N ARG A 94 11.65 1.55 -9.24
CA ARG A 94 10.68 0.89 -10.13
C ARG A 94 11.34 0.45 -11.44
N SER A 95 12.27 1.24 -11.98
CA SER A 95 12.95 0.90 -13.23
C SER A 95 13.90 -0.30 -13.08
N ARG A 96 14.57 -0.45 -11.93
CA ARG A 96 15.59 -1.50 -11.72
C ARG A 96 15.12 -2.69 -10.90
N SER A 97 14.22 -2.52 -9.94
CA SER A 97 13.75 -3.64 -9.13
C SER A 97 12.96 -4.65 -9.94
N ARG A 98 13.19 -5.93 -9.68
CA ARG A 98 12.40 -7.03 -10.23
C ARG A 98 11.98 -7.95 -9.10
N VAL A 99 10.86 -8.64 -9.27
CA VAL A 99 10.46 -9.74 -8.38
C VAL A 99 10.54 -11.04 -9.16
N ILE A 100 11.19 -12.04 -8.59
CA ILE A 100 11.32 -13.39 -9.17
C ILE A 100 10.58 -14.34 -8.22
N LEU A 101 9.73 -15.22 -8.78
CA LEU A 101 8.78 -16.03 -8.01
C LEU A 101 8.99 -17.52 -8.27
N GLY A 102 8.93 -18.34 -7.23
CA GLY A 102 8.92 -19.81 -7.32
C GLY A 102 10.19 -20.42 -7.95
N THR A 103 11.31 -19.70 -7.94
CA THR A 103 12.58 -20.12 -8.57
C THR A 103 13.72 -19.24 -8.05
N ASN A 104 14.97 -19.64 -8.30
CA ASN A 104 16.13 -18.78 -8.09
C ASN A 104 16.16 -17.56 -9.03
N CYS A 105 17.18 -16.72 -8.88
CA CYS A 105 17.40 -15.50 -9.66
C CYS A 105 17.57 -15.67 -11.18
N SER A 106 17.56 -16.90 -11.70
CA SER A 106 17.62 -17.18 -13.14
C SER A 106 16.25 -17.27 -13.81
N GLY A 107 15.16 -17.25 -13.02
CA GLY A 107 13.81 -17.39 -13.57
C GLY A 107 13.16 -16.09 -14.04
N PRO A 108 11.85 -16.13 -14.37
CA PRO A 108 11.13 -14.98 -14.88
C PRO A 108 11.11 -13.81 -13.88
N ALA A 109 11.62 -12.67 -14.33
CA ALA A 109 11.65 -11.43 -13.57
C ALA A 109 10.46 -10.54 -13.88
N PHE A 110 9.64 -10.24 -12.88
CA PHE A 110 8.47 -9.38 -12.99
C PHE A 110 8.82 -7.93 -12.63
N ARG A 111 8.43 -6.99 -13.49
CA ARG A 111 8.68 -5.56 -13.25
C ARG A 111 7.86 -5.06 -12.06
N VAL A 112 8.50 -4.31 -11.18
CA VAL A 112 7.82 -3.56 -10.12
C VAL A 112 7.17 -2.31 -10.72
N ILE A 113 5.85 -2.20 -10.56
CA ILE A 113 5.11 -0.99 -10.98
C ILE A 113 5.16 0.05 -9.88
N ASN A 114 4.92 -0.39 -8.63
CA ASN A 114 4.90 0.52 -7.50
C ASN A 114 5.09 -0.22 -6.18
N TYR A 115 5.26 0.53 -5.09
CA TYR A 115 5.31 0.01 -3.74
C TYR A 115 4.68 1.01 -2.76
N SER A 116 4.15 0.51 -1.64
CA SER A 116 3.70 1.34 -0.52
C SER A 116 4.05 0.68 0.80
N PHE A 117 4.65 1.47 1.69
CA PHE A 117 4.80 1.11 3.09
C PHE A 117 3.44 1.18 3.78
N HIS A 118 3.24 0.34 4.81
CA HIS A 118 2.14 0.53 5.74
C HIS A 118 2.34 1.85 6.53
N PRO A 119 1.26 2.59 6.88
CA PRO A 119 1.37 3.84 7.64
C PRO A 119 2.07 3.76 9.01
N ASP A 120 2.19 2.56 9.57
CA ASP A 120 2.93 2.33 10.82
C ASP A 120 4.45 2.46 10.62
N TYR A 121 4.93 2.24 9.39
CA TYR A 121 6.34 2.34 9.06
C TYR A 121 6.86 3.77 9.31
N ALA A 122 7.93 3.88 10.09
CA ALA A 122 8.58 5.13 10.51
C ALA A 122 7.70 6.07 11.35
N LYS A 123 6.42 5.75 11.58
CA LYS A 123 5.52 6.47 12.49
C LYS A 123 5.51 5.83 13.87
N SER A 124 5.32 4.52 13.94
CA SER A 124 5.29 3.75 15.19
C SER A 124 6.39 2.70 15.26
N THR A 125 6.81 2.15 14.11
CA THR A 125 7.79 1.07 14.06
C THR A 125 8.53 1.03 12.72
N PHE A 126 9.72 0.42 12.66
CA PHE A 126 10.36 0.03 11.39
C PHE A 126 9.96 -1.39 10.94
N SER A 127 9.32 -2.16 11.81
CA SER A 127 8.87 -3.52 11.56
C SER A 127 7.42 -3.55 11.07
N ALA A 128 7.21 -3.01 9.88
CA ALA A 128 5.90 -2.94 9.22
C ALA A 128 5.93 -3.61 7.84
N PRO A 129 4.78 -4.02 7.28
CA PRO A 129 4.74 -4.63 5.95
C PRO A 129 4.80 -3.58 4.84
N THR A 130 5.22 -4.02 3.66
CA THR A 130 5.19 -3.26 2.40
C THR A 130 4.46 -4.04 1.34
N ILE A 131 3.58 -3.38 0.59
CA ILE A 131 3.02 -3.93 -0.64
C ILE A 131 3.89 -3.54 -1.82
N ILE A 132 4.12 -4.51 -2.71
CA ILE A 132 4.86 -4.34 -3.96
C ILE A 132 3.93 -4.79 -5.08
N GLN A 133 3.64 -3.86 -5.98
CA GLN A 133 2.80 -4.14 -7.13
C GLN A 133 3.64 -4.56 -8.33
N LEU A 134 3.21 -5.63 -8.96
CA LEU A 134 3.86 -6.23 -10.12
C LEU A 134 3.12 -5.89 -11.41
N ALA A 135 3.87 -5.77 -12.49
CA ALA A 135 3.32 -5.63 -13.82
C ALA A 135 2.59 -6.91 -14.20
N PHE A 136 1.29 -6.82 -14.45
CA PHE A 136 0.52 -7.98 -14.90
C PHE A 136 0.99 -8.43 -16.27
N ASN A 137 1.23 -9.73 -16.41
CA ASN A 137 1.46 -10.38 -17.69
C ASN A 137 0.95 -11.83 -17.67
N ARG A 138 0.85 -12.46 -18.84
CA ARG A 138 0.34 -13.85 -18.97
C ARG A 138 1.17 -14.86 -18.16
N LYS A 139 2.49 -14.65 -18.02
CA LYS A 139 3.36 -15.53 -17.23
C LYS A 139 2.99 -15.46 -15.74
N LEU A 140 2.81 -14.26 -15.19
CA LEU A 140 2.40 -14.03 -13.80
C LEU A 140 1.01 -14.60 -13.51
N ALA A 141 0.12 -14.59 -14.50
CA ALA A 141 -1.20 -15.20 -14.38
C ALA A 141 -1.13 -16.71 -14.09
N GLY A 142 -0.05 -17.41 -14.47
CA GLY A 142 0.18 -18.82 -14.14
C GLY A 142 0.62 -19.08 -12.69
N PHE A 143 1.12 -18.08 -11.96
CA PHE A 143 1.62 -18.27 -10.59
C PHE A 143 0.50 -18.33 -9.56
N ARG A 144 0.59 -19.24 -8.60
CA ARG A 144 -0.41 -19.40 -7.53
C ARG A 144 0.00 -18.58 -6.30
N PRO A 145 -0.78 -17.57 -5.89
CA PRO A 145 -0.49 -16.80 -4.68
C PRO A 145 -0.71 -17.65 -3.42
N ILE A 146 -0.14 -17.23 -2.28
CA ILE A 146 -0.46 -17.81 -0.99
C ILE A 146 -1.89 -17.42 -0.57
N CYS A 147 -2.56 -18.26 0.22
CA CYS A 147 -3.89 -17.91 0.71
C CYS A 147 -3.85 -16.80 1.76
N ALA A 148 -4.98 -16.11 1.89
CA ALA A 148 -5.25 -15.21 3.00
C ALA A 148 -5.15 -15.96 4.36
N PRO A 149 -4.90 -15.24 5.46
CA PRO A 149 -4.97 -15.80 6.80
C PRO A 149 -6.28 -16.55 7.03
N PRO A 150 -6.26 -17.72 7.69
CA PRO A 150 -7.49 -18.41 8.06
C PRO A 150 -8.22 -17.63 9.15
N VAL A 151 -9.54 -17.82 9.23
CA VAL A 151 -10.40 -17.17 10.25
C VAL A 151 -10.06 -17.67 11.66
N ALA A 152 -9.66 -18.94 11.78
CA ALA A 152 -9.26 -19.55 13.04
C ALA A 152 -7.94 -20.30 12.88
N LEU A 153 -7.04 -20.14 13.85
CA LEU A 153 -5.74 -20.82 13.90
C LEU A 153 -5.78 -22.13 14.71
N ASN A 154 -6.99 -22.64 15.00
CA ASN A 154 -7.17 -23.86 15.79
C ASN A 154 -6.48 -25.06 15.09
N ASN A 155 -5.67 -25.81 15.83
CA ASN A 155 -4.90 -26.96 15.35
C ASN A 155 -4.02 -26.69 14.12
N ALA A 156 -3.65 -25.42 13.89
CA ALA A 156 -2.79 -25.05 12.77
C ALA A 156 -1.34 -25.48 13.00
N GLN A 157 -0.75 -26.15 12.02
CA GLN A 157 0.69 -26.39 12.00
C GLN A 157 1.40 -25.17 11.40
N PHE A 158 2.24 -24.52 12.22
CA PHE A 158 3.02 -23.37 11.80
C PHE A 158 4.33 -23.80 11.17
N TYR A 159 4.69 -23.12 10.08
CA TYR A 159 5.96 -23.30 9.39
C TYR A 159 6.57 -21.96 9.03
N ALA A 160 7.85 -21.80 9.31
CA ALA A 160 8.63 -20.67 8.83
C ALA A 160 9.49 -21.07 7.64
N MET A 161 9.50 -20.24 6.60
CA MET A 161 10.26 -20.45 5.37
C MET A 161 11.23 -19.29 5.17
N THR A 162 12.53 -19.59 5.22
CA THR A 162 13.59 -18.61 5.00
C THR A 162 14.27 -18.88 3.66
N LEU A 163 14.39 -17.84 2.82
CA LEU A 163 15.12 -17.92 1.56
C LEU A 163 16.63 -17.84 1.79
N SER A 164 17.42 -18.46 0.91
CA SER A 164 18.87 -18.31 0.90
C SER A 164 19.29 -16.85 0.71
N ASN A 165 20.44 -16.48 1.26
CA ASN A 165 21.08 -15.18 0.99
C ASN A 165 21.56 -15.07 -0.45
N ASP A 166 21.97 -16.19 -1.01
CA ASP A 166 22.40 -16.26 -2.39
C ASP A 166 21.20 -16.65 -3.23
N CYS A 167 20.62 -15.65 -3.89
CA CYS A 167 19.41 -15.86 -4.66
C CYS A 167 19.63 -16.70 -5.92
N HIS A 168 20.88 -16.98 -6.33
CA HIS A 168 21.17 -17.94 -7.39
C HIS A 168 20.98 -19.39 -6.93
N LYS A 169 20.99 -19.63 -5.61
CA LYS A 169 20.68 -20.93 -5.03
C LYS A 169 19.16 -21.05 -4.85
N SER A 170 18.56 -22.04 -5.52
CA SER A 170 17.15 -22.44 -5.31
C SER A 170 16.94 -23.14 -3.96
N ARG A 171 17.44 -22.57 -2.86
CA ARG A 171 17.42 -23.17 -1.53
C ARG A 171 16.54 -22.37 -0.59
N ILE A 172 15.62 -23.07 0.06
CA ILE A 172 14.86 -22.56 1.18
C ILE A 172 15.16 -23.39 2.43
N MET A 173 14.91 -22.80 3.59
CA MET A 173 14.94 -23.50 4.86
C MET A 173 13.56 -23.49 5.47
N VAL A 174 13.04 -24.67 5.81
CA VAL A 174 11.71 -24.86 6.38
C VAL A 174 11.85 -25.30 7.83
N TYR A 175 11.24 -24.56 8.74
CA TYR A 175 11.20 -24.86 10.17
C TYR A 175 9.77 -25.17 10.59
N LYS A 176 9.57 -26.24 11.37
CA LYS A 176 8.32 -26.42 12.10
C LYS A 176 8.34 -25.53 13.33
N MET A 177 7.29 -24.73 13.49
CA MET A 177 7.24 -23.68 14.51
C MET A 177 6.18 -24.01 15.57
N ALA A 178 6.47 -23.65 16.81
CA ALA A 178 5.52 -23.57 17.90
C ALA A 178 5.14 -22.10 18.14
N TYR A 179 3.85 -21.83 18.32
CA TYR A 179 3.37 -20.52 18.76
C TYR A 179 3.92 -20.19 20.15
N VAL A 180 4.31 -18.94 20.36
CA VAL A 180 4.78 -18.41 21.64
C VAL A 180 3.83 -17.30 22.04
N LYS A 181 3.37 -17.31 23.30
CA LYS A 181 2.46 -16.29 23.80
C LYS A 181 3.14 -14.91 23.80
N PRO A 182 2.40 -13.81 23.57
CA PRO A 182 2.98 -12.47 23.53
C PRO A 182 3.76 -12.10 24.79
N GLU A 183 3.27 -12.50 25.97
CA GLU A 183 3.88 -12.16 27.26
C GLU A 183 5.24 -12.87 27.43
N GLU A 184 5.30 -14.17 27.12
CA GLU A 184 6.54 -14.96 27.14
C GLU A 184 7.55 -14.42 26.13
N CYS A 185 7.08 -14.00 24.96
CA CYS A 185 7.92 -13.40 23.93
C CYS A 185 8.52 -12.08 24.41
N GLN A 186 7.71 -11.18 24.97
CA GLN A 186 8.18 -9.90 25.48
C GLN A 186 9.17 -10.08 26.62
N GLU A 187 8.85 -10.94 27.59
CA GLU A 187 9.71 -11.24 28.73
C GLU A 187 11.10 -11.72 28.29
N PHE A 188 11.17 -12.59 27.27
CA PHE A 188 12.44 -13.06 26.72
C PHE A 188 13.30 -11.91 26.14
N TYR A 189 12.71 -11.01 25.37
CA TYR A 189 13.42 -9.88 24.75
C TYR A 189 13.89 -8.85 25.77
N THR A 190 13.07 -8.56 26.79
CA THR A 190 13.45 -7.68 27.90
C THR A 190 14.61 -8.29 28.70
N LYS A 191 14.53 -9.57 29.07
CA LYS A 191 15.60 -10.27 29.81
C LYS A 191 16.91 -10.41 29.03
N SER A 192 16.82 -10.50 27.70
CA SER A 192 17.99 -10.63 26.83
C SER A 192 18.60 -9.29 26.42
N GLU A 193 18.06 -8.16 26.92
CA GLU A 193 18.48 -6.80 26.53
C GLU A 193 18.37 -6.53 25.00
N LEU A 194 17.39 -7.16 24.36
CA LEU A 194 17.10 -7.03 22.91
C LEU A 194 15.82 -6.23 22.65
N ASP A 195 15.28 -5.60 23.68
CA ASP A 195 14.00 -4.90 23.68
C ASP A 195 14.13 -3.48 23.12
N ILE A 196 14.26 -3.40 21.79
CA ILE A 196 14.34 -2.13 21.06
C ILE A 196 12.95 -1.78 20.54
N ASP A 197 12.29 -0.79 21.15
CA ASP A 197 10.92 -0.35 20.83
C ASP A 197 10.66 -0.18 19.33
N SER A 198 11.57 0.51 18.63
CA SER A 198 11.41 0.82 17.20
C SER A 198 11.48 -0.42 16.28
N MET A 199 11.95 -1.55 16.80
CA MET A 199 12.06 -2.83 16.09
C MET A 199 10.87 -3.76 16.36
N TRP A 200 9.99 -3.44 17.31
CA TRP A 200 8.78 -4.22 17.56
C TRP A 200 7.70 -3.90 16.53
N PRO A 201 7.12 -4.90 15.85
CA PRO A 201 5.91 -4.68 15.07
C PRO A 201 4.80 -4.11 15.95
N SER A 202 3.99 -3.19 15.41
CA SER A 202 2.80 -2.70 16.13
C SER A 202 1.78 -3.82 16.40
N HIS A 203 1.78 -4.86 15.57
CA HIS A 203 1.05 -6.10 15.79
C HIS A 203 2.03 -7.26 15.62
N VAL A 204 2.39 -7.89 16.73
CA VAL A 204 3.42 -8.93 16.77
C VAL A 204 2.80 -10.31 16.92
N LEU A 205 3.33 -11.25 16.15
CA LEU A 205 3.13 -12.67 16.37
C LEU A 205 4.48 -13.30 16.69
N CYS A 206 4.54 -14.14 17.72
CA CYS A 206 5.77 -14.82 18.12
C CYS A 206 5.69 -16.33 17.87
N ALA A 207 6.78 -16.89 17.37
CA ALA A 207 6.93 -18.32 17.22
C ALA A 207 8.40 -18.72 17.37
N ARG A 208 8.64 -19.95 17.78
CA ARG A 208 9.99 -20.53 17.88
C ARG A 208 10.06 -21.85 17.13
N ALA A 209 11.22 -22.16 16.55
CA ALA A 209 11.41 -23.45 15.90
C ALA A 209 11.39 -24.57 16.95
N MET A 210 10.63 -25.64 16.68
CA MET A 210 10.55 -26.82 17.56
C MET A 210 11.83 -27.65 17.50
N SER A 211 12.52 -27.62 16.36
CA SER A 211 13.73 -28.37 16.09
C SER A 211 14.71 -27.52 15.28
N GLY A 212 15.99 -27.92 15.22
CA GLY A 212 17.00 -27.25 14.41
C GLY A 212 18.27 -26.88 15.17
N LYS A 213 19.29 -26.44 14.42
CA LYS A 213 20.53 -25.88 14.97
C LYS A 213 20.35 -24.38 15.25
N GLU A 214 21.34 -23.79 15.90
CA GLU A 214 21.47 -22.33 15.93
C GLU A 214 21.46 -21.77 14.51
N CYS A 215 20.71 -20.69 14.32
CA CYS A 215 20.53 -20.04 13.03
C CYS A 215 20.43 -18.53 13.26
N ILE A 216 20.75 -17.76 12.23
CA ILE A 216 20.47 -16.32 12.22
C ILE A 216 19.03 -16.13 11.74
N TRP A 217 18.19 -15.57 12.61
CA TRP A 217 16.79 -15.30 12.28
C TRP A 217 16.66 -14.05 11.42
N ARG A 218 16.25 -14.22 10.16
CA ARG A 218 16.27 -13.15 9.15
C ARG A 218 14.92 -12.47 8.98
N SER A 219 15.01 -11.16 8.75
CA SER A 219 13.91 -10.36 8.22
C SER A 219 13.43 -10.93 6.88
N GLY A 220 12.12 -10.93 6.66
CA GLY A 220 11.48 -11.50 5.47
C GLY A 220 11.29 -13.02 5.50
N THR A 221 11.63 -13.70 6.60
CA THR A 221 11.24 -15.10 6.82
C THR A 221 9.71 -15.21 6.84
N ILE A 222 9.13 -16.08 6.02
CA ILE A 222 7.67 -16.14 5.85
C ILE A 222 7.08 -17.15 6.83
N LEU A 223 6.19 -16.70 7.72
CA LEU A 223 5.43 -17.58 8.59
C LEU A 223 4.10 -17.95 7.94
N THR A 224 3.86 -19.24 7.87
CA THR A 224 2.70 -19.83 7.23
C THR A 224 2.04 -20.83 8.16
N VAL A 225 0.76 -21.06 7.88
CA VAL A 225 0.04 -22.21 8.44
C VAL A 225 -0.45 -23.09 7.31
N ARG A 226 -0.52 -24.39 7.58
CA ARG A 226 -1.09 -25.35 6.64
C ARG A 226 -2.35 -26.00 7.22
N GLN A 227 -3.47 -25.78 6.57
CA GLN A 227 -4.78 -26.35 6.93
C GLN A 227 -5.45 -26.91 5.68
N ASN A 228 -5.99 -28.13 5.75
CA ASN A 228 -6.69 -28.79 4.64
C ASN A 228 -5.88 -28.80 3.32
N GLY A 229 -4.56 -29.00 3.44
CA GLY A 229 -3.64 -29.01 2.30
C GLY A 229 -3.29 -27.65 1.69
N GLN A 230 -3.89 -26.55 2.18
CA GLN A 230 -3.62 -25.19 1.70
C GLN A 230 -2.70 -24.41 2.65
N TRP A 231 -1.82 -23.62 2.05
CA TRP A 231 -0.89 -22.74 2.74
C TRP A 231 -1.44 -21.31 2.82
N SER A 232 -1.48 -20.77 4.03
CA SER A 232 -1.91 -19.39 4.30
C SER A 232 -0.78 -18.59 4.94
N LEU A 233 -0.69 -17.31 4.56
CA LEU A 233 0.25 -16.36 5.16
C LEU A 233 -0.28 -15.89 6.51
N VAL A 234 0.55 -15.94 7.56
CA VAL A 234 0.19 -15.42 8.89
C VAL A 234 1.19 -14.40 9.43
N GLY A 235 2.45 -14.42 8.97
CA GLY A 235 3.41 -13.43 9.44
C GLY A 235 4.63 -13.25 8.55
N ILE A 236 5.31 -12.11 8.73
CA ILE A 236 6.55 -11.77 8.04
C ILE A 236 7.61 -11.51 9.11
N GLY A 237 8.69 -12.29 9.08
CA GLY A 237 9.73 -12.29 10.09
C GLY A 237 10.44 -10.95 10.13
N VAL A 238 10.76 -10.53 11.35
CA VAL A 238 11.66 -9.42 11.66
C VAL A 238 13.02 -10.01 12.02
N MET A 239 14.09 -9.22 11.98
CA MET A 239 15.39 -9.66 12.50
C MET A 239 15.30 -10.07 13.98
N GLY A 240 15.92 -11.20 14.33
CA GLY A 240 15.84 -11.77 15.67
C GLY A 240 17.07 -12.59 16.07
N PRO A 241 17.13 -13.03 17.34
CA PRO A 241 18.33 -13.63 17.94
C PRO A 241 18.61 -15.07 17.50
N GLY A 242 17.63 -15.80 16.98
CA GLY A 242 17.85 -17.11 16.35
C GLY A 242 16.64 -18.01 16.30
N CYS A 243 16.77 -19.18 15.65
CA CYS A 243 15.65 -20.08 15.36
C CYS A 243 14.97 -20.68 16.59
N LYS A 244 15.73 -21.08 17.62
CA LYS A 244 15.19 -21.69 18.85
C LYS A 244 14.71 -20.66 19.86
N ALA A 245 15.12 -19.41 19.72
CA ALA A 245 14.61 -18.30 20.51
C ALA A 245 13.23 -17.86 19.97
N PRO A 246 12.37 -17.27 20.82
CA PRO A 246 11.16 -16.59 20.36
C PRO A 246 11.50 -15.59 19.26
N SER A 247 10.97 -15.84 18.06
CA SER A 247 11.18 -15.00 16.90
C SER A 247 9.94 -14.15 16.62
N ARG A 248 10.16 -12.86 16.35
CA ARG A 248 9.10 -11.88 16.08
C ARG A 248 8.71 -11.87 14.62
N PHE A 249 7.42 -11.78 14.38
CA PHE A 249 6.82 -11.61 13.07
C PHE A 249 5.85 -10.43 13.09
N ILE A 250 5.82 -9.70 11.99
CA ILE A 250 4.74 -8.78 11.65
C ILE A 250 3.48 -9.63 11.46
N ASP A 251 2.46 -9.43 12.30
CA ASP A 251 1.22 -10.20 12.24
C ASP A 251 0.41 -9.83 10.99
N TYR A 252 0.55 -10.64 9.94
CA TYR A 252 -0.14 -10.40 8.66
C TYR A 252 -1.65 -10.58 8.77
N THR A 253 -2.16 -11.26 9.80
CA THR A 253 -3.61 -11.45 9.99
C THR A 253 -4.32 -10.10 10.15
N VAL A 254 -3.68 -9.15 10.85
CA VAL A 254 -4.19 -7.79 11.04
C VAL A 254 -4.02 -6.94 9.78
N TYR A 255 -2.87 -7.05 9.10
CA TYR A 255 -2.57 -6.23 7.90
C TYR A 255 -3.23 -6.73 6.61
N HIS A 256 -3.83 -7.93 6.60
CA HIS A 256 -4.47 -8.49 5.40
C HIS A 256 -5.56 -7.57 4.84
N LEU A 257 -6.36 -6.94 5.70
CA LEU A 257 -7.41 -6.01 5.28
C LEU A 257 -6.83 -4.78 4.57
N TRP A 258 -5.72 -4.23 5.06
CA TRP A 258 -5.03 -3.12 4.40
C TRP A 258 -4.53 -3.51 3.00
N VAL A 259 -3.94 -4.70 2.85
CA VAL A 259 -3.50 -5.21 1.54
C VAL A 259 -4.68 -5.38 0.59
N ARG A 260 -5.76 -6.03 1.05
CA ARG A 260 -6.98 -6.22 0.25
C ARG A 260 -7.59 -4.89 -0.19
N ASN A 261 -7.69 -3.92 0.72
CA ASN A 261 -8.20 -2.59 0.43
C ASN A 261 -7.29 -1.83 -0.56
N SER A 262 -5.98 -2.02 -0.46
CA SER A 262 -5.02 -1.41 -1.40
C SER A 262 -5.21 -1.92 -2.82
N ILE A 263 -5.55 -3.20 -3.00
CA ILE A 263 -5.90 -3.79 -4.31
C ILE A 263 -7.21 -3.20 -4.84
N LEU A 264 -8.27 -3.14 -4.01
CA LEU A 264 -9.58 -2.62 -4.41
C LEU A 264 -9.60 -1.12 -4.72
N ARG A 265 -8.56 -0.39 -4.30
CA ARG A 265 -8.42 1.06 -4.48
C ARG A 265 -7.42 1.46 -5.56
N ILE A 266 -6.88 0.53 -6.34
CA ILE A 266 -6.07 0.88 -7.53
C ILE A 266 -6.88 1.83 -8.43
N GLY A 267 -6.22 2.85 -8.99
CA GLY A 267 -6.87 3.85 -9.85
C GLY A 267 -7.55 5.00 -9.09
N ARG A 268 -7.75 4.87 -7.77
CA ARG A 268 -8.37 5.92 -6.94
C ARG A 268 -7.33 6.92 -6.46
N PRO A 269 -7.59 8.24 -6.54
CA PRO A 269 -6.77 9.24 -5.88
C PRO A 269 -6.49 8.91 -4.41
N ALA A 270 -5.25 9.12 -3.98
CA ALA A 270 -4.80 9.00 -2.61
C ALA A 270 -4.33 10.38 -2.13
N VAL A 271 -4.76 10.77 -0.93
CA VAL A 271 -4.41 12.05 -0.31
C VAL A 271 -3.72 11.75 1.02
N THR A 272 -2.57 12.37 1.24
CA THR A 272 -1.83 12.32 2.50
C THR A 272 -1.65 13.72 3.04
N LYS A 273 -2.03 13.96 4.29
CA LYS A 273 -1.65 15.17 5.02
C LYS A 273 -0.32 14.90 5.73
N ILE A 274 0.75 15.56 5.28
CA ILE A 274 2.10 15.44 5.85
C ILE A 274 2.25 16.35 7.07
N ALA A 275 1.70 17.56 6.97
CA ALA A 275 1.64 18.55 8.04
C ALA A 275 0.43 19.46 7.82
N ASP A 276 0.16 20.36 8.76
CA ASP A 276 -0.92 21.35 8.62
C ASP A 276 -0.79 22.23 7.38
N ASN A 277 0.43 22.44 6.89
CA ASN A 277 0.76 23.26 5.73
C ASN A 277 1.26 22.45 4.52
N ASN A 278 1.15 21.11 4.54
CA ASN A 278 1.69 20.24 3.50
C ASN A 278 0.79 19.02 3.22
N ILE A 279 0.24 18.95 2.00
CA ILE A 279 -0.62 17.86 1.52
C ILE A 279 -0.01 17.30 0.24
N VAL A 280 0.00 15.97 0.15
CA VAL A 280 0.38 15.25 -1.06
C VAL A 280 -0.82 14.52 -1.63
N LEU A 281 -1.14 14.78 -2.90
CA LEU A 281 -2.14 14.04 -3.67
C LEU A 281 -1.45 13.19 -4.73
N ARG A 282 -1.97 11.98 -4.94
CA ARG A 282 -1.52 11.07 -6.00
C ARG A 282 -2.71 10.54 -6.74
N ARG A 283 -2.56 10.32 -8.04
CA ARG A 283 -3.49 9.50 -8.81
C ARG A 283 -2.74 8.80 -9.91
N SER A 284 -2.59 7.49 -9.75
CA SER A 284 -2.14 6.61 -10.82
C SER A 284 -3.24 5.62 -11.17
N LEU A 285 -3.46 5.42 -12.47
CA LEU A 285 -4.49 4.52 -12.99
C LEU A 285 -4.15 3.04 -12.79
N SER A 286 -2.85 2.74 -12.70
CA SER A 286 -2.34 1.38 -12.67
C SER A 286 -1.64 1.05 -11.37
N SER A 287 -1.61 1.96 -10.38
CA SER A 287 -0.79 1.78 -9.19
C SER A 287 -1.57 1.67 -7.88
N VAL A 288 -0.98 0.95 -6.91
CA VAL A 288 -1.43 0.97 -5.51
C VAL A 288 -1.39 2.39 -4.96
N GLN A 289 -2.29 2.65 -4.01
CA GLN A 289 -2.30 3.90 -3.26
C GLN A 289 -1.04 4.01 -2.42
N ARG A 290 -0.50 5.22 -2.34
CA ARG A 290 0.69 5.53 -1.55
C ARG A 290 0.40 6.67 -0.61
N PHE A 291 1.02 6.57 0.55
CA PHE A 291 0.94 7.57 1.61
C PHE A 291 2.33 8.10 1.94
N GLY A 292 2.40 9.33 2.42
CA GLY A 292 3.64 10.00 2.79
C GLY A 292 4.16 10.98 1.73
N PRO A 293 5.39 11.52 1.92
CA PRO A 293 6.00 12.49 1.03
C PRO A 293 6.29 11.89 -0.36
N CYS A 294 6.54 12.73 -1.37
CA CYS A 294 6.96 12.23 -2.69
C CYS A 294 8.33 11.56 -2.60
N ASP A 295 8.50 10.42 -3.27
CA ASP A 295 9.83 9.83 -3.45
C ASP A 295 10.57 10.45 -4.65
N PRO A 296 11.91 10.31 -4.72
CA PRO A 296 12.70 10.92 -5.79
C PRO A 296 12.31 10.48 -7.20
N GLU A 297 11.81 9.24 -7.38
CA GLU A 297 11.40 8.74 -8.68
C GLU A 297 10.06 9.32 -9.13
N GLU A 298 9.15 9.65 -8.20
CA GLU A 298 7.92 10.39 -8.48
C GLU A 298 8.19 11.83 -8.95
N THR A 299 9.29 12.44 -8.52
CA THR A 299 9.61 13.85 -8.79
C THR A 299 10.43 14.09 -10.05
N LYS A 300 10.69 13.06 -10.88
CA LYS A 300 11.56 13.15 -12.07
C LYS A 300 11.03 14.07 -13.17
N ALA A 301 9.71 14.13 -13.34
CA ALA A 301 9.08 14.86 -14.43
C ALA A 301 8.06 15.85 -13.86
N VAL A 302 8.33 17.14 -14.02
CA VAL A 302 7.43 18.23 -13.63
C VAL A 302 6.43 18.45 -14.76
N LEU A 303 5.14 18.33 -14.46
CA LEU A 303 4.06 18.69 -15.38
C LEU A 303 3.80 20.20 -15.34
N PHE A 304 3.64 20.74 -14.13
CA PHE A 304 3.61 22.18 -13.93
C PHE A 304 3.91 22.55 -12.48
N THR A 305 4.20 23.83 -12.27
CA THR A 305 4.31 24.45 -10.96
C THR A 305 3.50 25.74 -10.94
N ASP A 306 2.93 26.03 -9.77
CA ASP A 306 2.25 27.28 -9.49
C ASP A 306 2.77 27.81 -8.15
N LYS A 307 3.08 29.11 -8.11
CA LYS A 307 3.63 29.77 -6.93
C LYS A 307 3.02 31.16 -6.85
N THR A 308 2.34 31.41 -5.74
CA THR A 308 1.67 32.69 -5.53
C THR A 308 1.99 33.20 -4.14
N SER A 309 2.28 34.49 -4.08
CA SER A 309 2.47 35.21 -2.83
C SER A 309 1.19 35.99 -2.53
N ILE A 310 0.67 35.85 -1.33
CA ILE A 310 -0.50 36.60 -0.87
C ILE A 310 -0.07 37.42 0.31
N ASP A 311 -0.18 38.73 0.16
CA ASP A 311 0.04 39.65 1.27
C ASP A 311 -1.17 39.65 2.20
N GLN A 312 -0.89 39.85 3.48
CA GLN A 312 -1.93 39.91 4.50
C GLN A 312 -2.92 41.03 4.18
N TYR A 313 -4.19 40.66 3.98
CA TYR A 313 -5.25 41.62 3.71
C TYR A 313 -5.77 42.25 5.01
N ILE A 314 -5.97 41.44 6.08
CA ILE A 314 -6.45 41.94 7.38
C ILE A 314 -5.44 41.62 8.49
N PRO A 315 -4.84 42.64 9.13
CA PRO A 315 -4.00 42.48 10.31
C PRO A 315 -4.72 41.70 11.43
N ARG A 316 -4.05 40.69 11.99
CA ARG A 316 -4.48 39.93 13.18
C ARG A 316 -5.78 39.11 13.06
N LYS A 317 -6.45 39.05 11.90
CA LYS A 317 -7.53 38.10 11.62
C LYS A 317 -7.05 36.92 10.78
N GLN A 318 -7.72 35.78 10.93
CA GLN A 318 -7.52 34.63 10.06
C GLN A 318 -8.10 34.94 8.68
N ASN A 319 -7.24 34.97 7.67
CA ASN A 319 -7.60 35.13 6.27
C ASN A 319 -7.77 33.75 5.63
N ARG A 320 -8.57 33.69 4.56
CA ARG A 320 -8.82 32.48 3.78
C ARG A 320 -8.64 32.77 2.29
N VAL A 321 -8.00 31.87 1.58
CA VAL A 321 -7.99 31.83 0.11
C VAL A 321 -8.30 30.42 -0.36
N SER A 322 -8.91 30.30 -1.53
CA SER A 322 -9.23 29.02 -2.15
C SER A 322 -8.54 28.89 -3.51
N TYR A 323 -8.05 27.69 -3.85
CA TYR A 323 -7.41 27.36 -5.13
C TYR A 323 -8.10 26.15 -5.77
N ASN A 324 -8.50 26.23 -7.04
CA ASN A 324 -9.16 25.12 -7.72
C ASN A 324 -8.12 24.20 -8.37
N PHE A 325 -8.27 22.89 -8.17
CA PHE A 325 -7.37 21.90 -8.74
C PHE A 325 -8.14 20.73 -9.30
N THR A 326 -7.86 20.38 -10.55
CA THR A 326 -8.59 19.31 -11.24
C THR A 326 -7.64 18.18 -11.63
N VAL A 327 -8.08 16.95 -11.40
CA VAL A 327 -7.33 15.74 -11.73
C VAL A 327 -8.00 15.04 -12.91
N PHE A 328 -7.34 15.04 -14.07
CA PHE A 328 -7.84 14.38 -15.29
C PHE A 328 -7.44 12.91 -15.37
N ALA A 329 -8.27 12.10 -16.01
CA ALA A 329 -8.06 10.66 -16.10
C ALA A 329 -6.98 10.22 -17.07
N ASN A 330 -6.70 11.04 -18.08
CA ASN A 330 -5.65 10.79 -19.06
C ASN A 330 -4.26 11.29 -18.61
N VAL A 331 -4.09 11.59 -17.33
CA VAL A 331 -2.83 12.11 -16.78
C VAL A 331 -2.43 11.23 -15.60
N ASP A 332 -1.20 10.76 -15.62
CA ASP A 332 -0.63 10.00 -14.49
C ASP A 332 0.00 11.00 -13.51
N TYR A 333 -0.74 11.34 -12.47
CA TYR A 333 -0.28 12.24 -11.40
C TYR A 333 0.54 11.43 -10.39
N SER A 334 1.83 11.26 -10.69
CA SER A 334 2.76 10.53 -9.83
C SER A 334 2.86 11.17 -8.44
N CYS A 335 2.96 12.49 -8.36
CA CYS A 335 2.88 13.21 -7.09
C CYS A 335 2.46 14.67 -7.27
N VAL A 336 1.53 15.14 -6.44
CA VAL A 336 1.10 16.55 -6.38
C VAL A 336 1.34 17.07 -4.98
N VAL A 337 2.18 18.08 -4.85
CA VAL A 337 2.53 18.70 -3.56
C VAL A 337 1.83 20.03 -3.44
N PHE A 338 0.98 20.18 -2.44
CA PHE A 338 0.41 21.44 -2.00
C PHE A 338 1.15 21.87 -0.73
N TYR A 339 1.91 22.95 -0.80
CA TYR A 339 2.72 23.44 0.32
C TYR A 339 2.53 24.93 0.54
N VAL A 340 2.35 25.34 1.79
CA VAL A 340 2.19 26.74 2.17
C VAL A 340 3.18 27.10 3.26
N ARG A 341 3.76 28.30 3.19
CA ARG A 341 4.61 28.83 4.24
C ARG A 341 4.37 30.32 4.45
N ASN A 342 4.72 30.82 5.63
CA ASN A 342 4.77 32.24 5.88
C ASN A 342 5.90 32.87 5.03
N ARG A 343 5.63 34.03 4.43
CA ARG A 343 6.61 34.82 3.66
C ARG A 343 7.72 35.31 4.58
N THR A 344 7.33 35.77 5.77
CA THR A 344 8.24 36.13 6.86
C THR A 344 7.93 35.27 8.08
N PRO A 345 8.85 34.42 8.56
CA PRO A 345 8.61 33.52 9.69
C PRO A 345 8.68 34.26 11.04
N LYS A 346 7.94 35.36 11.19
CA LYS A 346 7.92 36.16 12.43
C LYS A 346 7.10 35.49 13.54
N ARG A 347 6.13 34.63 13.19
CA ARG A 347 5.33 33.86 14.14
C ARG A 347 5.54 32.36 13.94
N LYS A 348 5.45 31.61 15.04
CA LYS A 348 5.50 30.13 15.05
C LYS A 348 4.27 29.48 14.42
N GLU A 349 3.14 30.19 14.34
CA GLU A 349 1.91 29.61 13.79
C GLU A 349 2.03 29.41 12.27
N LEU A 350 1.86 28.15 11.85
CA LEU A 350 1.90 27.76 10.45
C LEU A 350 0.52 27.93 9.79
N PRO A 351 0.49 28.29 8.49
CA PRO A 351 -0.76 28.31 7.73
C PRO A 351 -1.34 26.91 7.62
N LYS A 352 -2.67 26.81 7.59
CA LYS A 352 -3.38 25.52 7.51
C LYS A 352 -3.97 25.32 6.14
N ILE A 353 -3.83 24.11 5.59
CA ILE A 353 -4.43 23.73 4.32
C ILE A 353 -5.40 22.57 4.45
N PHE A 354 -6.47 22.64 3.68
CA PHE A 354 -7.49 21.61 3.57
C PHE A 354 -7.80 21.36 2.10
N LEU A 355 -7.61 20.11 1.66
CA LEU A 355 -7.97 19.69 0.32
C LEU A 355 -9.37 19.07 0.37
N ARG A 356 -10.33 19.65 -0.36
CA ARG A 356 -11.72 19.18 -0.40
C ARG A 356 -12.09 18.82 -1.83
N ARG A 357 -12.76 17.68 -1.98
CA ARG A 357 -13.36 17.29 -3.25
C ARG A 357 -14.68 18.04 -3.44
N TRP A 358 -15.00 18.41 -4.67
CA TRP A 358 -16.29 19.00 -5.02
C TRP A 358 -16.82 18.46 -6.34
N CYS A 359 -18.12 18.60 -6.55
CA CYS A 359 -18.81 18.19 -7.76
C CYS A 359 -19.78 19.30 -8.17
N THR A 360 -19.82 19.66 -9.45
CA THR A 360 -20.66 20.74 -10.01
C THR A 360 -22.13 20.35 -10.22
N SER A 361 -22.69 19.44 -9.40
CA SER A 361 -24.08 18.96 -9.53
C SER A 361 -24.98 19.52 -8.43
N GLU A 362 -26.17 20.01 -8.79
CA GLU A 362 -27.24 20.44 -7.86
C GLU A 362 -27.68 19.32 -6.88
N ARG A 363 -27.42 18.05 -7.24
CA ARG A 363 -27.56 16.89 -6.35
C ARG A 363 -26.19 16.21 -6.23
N PRO A 364 -25.36 16.54 -5.22
CA PRO A 364 -23.97 16.12 -5.19
C PRO A 364 -23.84 14.68 -4.71
N ILE A 365 -24.05 13.70 -5.61
CA ILE A 365 -23.68 12.32 -5.36
C ILE A 365 -22.19 12.16 -5.70
N CYS A 366 -21.31 12.67 -4.83
CA CYS A 366 -19.85 12.53 -4.98
C CYS A 366 -19.31 11.16 -4.52
N TYR A 367 -20.14 10.12 -4.43
CA TYR A 367 -19.72 8.77 -4.04
C TYR A 367 -19.07 7.99 -5.19
N GLY A 368 -19.34 8.39 -6.45
CA GLY A 368 -18.74 7.79 -7.64
C GLY A 368 -17.39 8.38 -7.99
N MET A 369 -16.42 7.54 -8.36
CA MET A 369 -15.17 7.95 -8.99
C MET A 369 -15.32 7.85 -10.51
N SER A 370 -16.31 8.54 -11.10
CA SER A 370 -16.61 8.51 -12.54
C SER A 370 -15.49 9.16 -13.38
N TYR A 371 -14.45 8.35 -13.55
CA TYR A 371 -13.49 8.06 -14.61
C TYR A 371 -12.88 9.12 -15.53
N LEU A 372 -13.36 10.37 -15.67
CA LEU A 372 -12.72 11.35 -16.57
C LEU A 372 -12.06 12.52 -15.85
N GLN A 373 -12.67 13.02 -14.79
CA GLN A 373 -12.23 14.21 -14.08
C GLN A 373 -12.61 14.15 -12.60
N VAL A 374 -11.73 14.63 -11.72
CA VAL A 374 -12.02 14.80 -10.29
C VAL A 374 -11.63 16.21 -9.89
N ASP A 375 -12.60 16.99 -9.43
CA ASP A 375 -12.38 18.37 -9.02
C ASP A 375 -12.11 18.46 -7.51
N PHE A 376 -11.10 19.26 -7.18
CA PHE A 376 -10.70 19.62 -5.83
C PHE A 376 -10.67 21.14 -5.71
N TYR A 377 -10.81 21.63 -4.49
CA TYR A 377 -10.37 22.96 -4.10
C TYR A 377 -9.54 22.86 -2.82
N LEU A 378 -8.53 23.70 -2.73
CA LEU A 378 -7.64 23.83 -1.59
C LEU A 378 -8.05 25.07 -0.82
N ASP A 379 -8.48 24.92 0.43
CA ASP A 379 -8.64 26.04 1.35
C ASP A 379 -7.33 26.27 2.11
N ILE A 380 -6.86 27.51 2.10
CA ILE A 380 -5.67 27.93 2.82
C ILE A 380 -6.07 28.99 3.84
N PHE A 381 -5.80 28.73 5.11
CA PHE A 381 -6.05 29.63 6.23
C PHE A 381 -4.74 30.17 6.77
N PHE A 382 -4.65 31.50 6.93
CA PHE A 382 -3.40 32.15 7.32
C PHE A 382 -3.61 33.46 8.08
N VAL A 383 -2.65 33.81 8.93
CA VAL A 383 -2.68 35.05 9.74
C VAL A 383 -1.62 36.05 9.28
N GLN A 384 -0.61 35.63 8.52
CA GLN A 384 0.47 36.49 7.99
C GLN A 384 0.57 36.32 6.48
N SER A 385 1.27 37.21 5.78
CA SER A 385 1.56 37.04 4.35
C SER A 385 2.16 35.65 4.10
N ILE A 386 1.62 34.94 3.10
CA ILE A 386 2.00 33.57 2.76
C ILE A 386 2.57 33.47 1.36
N VAL A 387 3.29 32.39 1.12
CA VAL A 387 3.60 31.88 -0.20
C VAL A 387 3.06 30.46 -0.28
N TYR A 388 2.14 30.20 -1.20
CA TYR A 388 1.73 28.84 -1.52
C TYR A 388 2.42 28.36 -2.79
N ASN A 389 2.72 27.07 -2.83
CA ASN A 389 3.43 26.41 -3.91
C ASN A 389 2.72 25.09 -4.22
N ILE A 390 2.34 24.92 -5.47
CA ILE A 390 1.75 23.69 -6.00
C ILE A 390 2.74 23.14 -7.01
N LYS A 391 3.24 21.93 -6.75
CA LYS A 391 4.12 21.22 -7.69
C LYS A 391 3.46 19.95 -8.15
N VAL A 392 3.32 19.80 -9.45
CA VAL A 392 2.67 18.64 -10.07
C VAL A 392 3.71 17.86 -10.84
N TYR A 393 3.90 16.61 -10.44
CA TYR A 393 4.82 15.67 -11.05
C TYR A 393 4.05 14.49 -11.64
N GLY A 394 4.53 13.98 -12.77
CA GLY A 394 3.84 12.91 -13.48
C GLY A 394 4.23 12.76 -14.94
N LYS A 395 3.33 12.15 -15.71
CA LYS A 395 3.49 11.95 -17.15
C LYS A 395 2.26 12.46 -17.89
N GLU A 396 2.47 13.36 -18.85
CA GLU A 396 1.45 13.79 -19.81
C GLU A 396 1.25 12.71 -20.87
N LEU A 397 -0.02 12.43 -21.20
CA LEU A 397 -0.36 11.78 -22.47
C LEU A 397 -0.56 12.90 -23.51
N LYS A 398 0.01 12.71 -24.70
CA LYS A 398 0.33 13.69 -25.77
C LYS A 398 -0.74 14.73 -26.20
N PHE A 399 -1.92 14.76 -25.61
CA PHE A 399 -3.09 15.51 -26.10
C PHE A 399 -3.61 16.63 -25.17
N LEU A 400 -3.03 16.85 -23.98
CA LEU A 400 -3.54 17.87 -23.03
C LEU A 400 -2.40 18.70 -22.41
N ASN A 401 -2.44 20.02 -22.59
CA ASN A 401 -1.53 20.95 -21.89
C ASN A 401 -2.10 21.28 -20.50
N ILE A 402 -1.54 20.66 -19.46
CA ILE A 402 -2.08 20.76 -18.10
C ILE A 402 -1.99 22.18 -17.54
N LYS A 403 -0.88 22.88 -17.82
CA LYS A 403 -0.68 24.25 -17.33
C LYS A 403 -1.77 25.21 -17.83
N ARG A 404 -2.05 25.21 -19.14
CA ARG A 404 -3.11 26.05 -19.73
C ARG A 404 -4.49 25.67 -19.20
N THR A 405 -4.73 24.37 -19.03
CA THR A 405 -6.00 23.85 -18.51
C THR A 405 -6.25 24.30 -17.07
N MET A 406 -5.25 24.23 -16.19
CA MET A 406 -5.38 24.69 -14.80
C MET A 406 -5.61 26.19 -14.68
N ALA A 407 -4.92 27.00 -15.49
CA ALA A 407 -5.13 28.44 -15.53
C ALA A 407 -6.59 28.79 -15.90
N TYR A 408 -7.10 28.16 -16.95
CA TYR A 408 -8.51 28.33 -17.37
C TYR A 408 -9.50 27.97 -16.26
N PHE A 409 -9.30 26.86 -15.55
CA PHE A 409 -10.21 26.45 -14.48
C PHE A 409 -10.15 27.38 -13.25
N ASN A 410 -8.98 27.91 -12.90
CA ASN A 410 -8.87 28.88 -11.81
C ASN A 410 -9.55 30.23 -12.16
N GLU A 411 -9.56 30.64 -13.43
CA GLU A 411 -10.23 31.87 -13.88
C GLU A 411 -11.75 31.70 -14.04
N LYS A 412 -12.21 30.56 -14.57
CA LYS A 412 -13.60 30.40 -15.04
C LYS A 412 -14.50 29.63 -14.09
N LYS A 413 -13.99 28.73 -13.25
CA LYS A 413 -14.82 28.01 -12.29
C LYS A 413 -14.93 28.80 -10.99
N LYS A 414 -16.14 29.26 -10.67
CA LYS A 414 -16.46 29.77 -9.33
C LYS A 414 -16.32 28.64 -8.32
N SER A 415 -15.55 28.88 -7.25
CA SER A 415 -15.46 27.98 -6.12
C SER A 415 -16.84 27.82 -5.45
N PRO A 416 -17.18 26.62 -4.94
CA PRO A 416 -18.46 26.44 -4.25
C PRO A 416 -18.51 27.31 -2.99
N GLU A 417 -19.62 28.01 -2.78
CA GLU A 417 -19.90 28.68 -1.51
C GLU A 417 -20.09 27.62 -0.42
N ILE A 418 -19.11 27.52 0.48
CA ILE A 418 -19.24 26.65 1.64
C ILE A 418 -20.10 27.40 2.64
N ALA A 419 -21.31 26.89 2.93
CA ALA A 419 -22.07 27.32 4.08
C ALA A 419 -21.15 27.19 5.31
N THR A 420 -20.76 28.32 5.90
CA THR A 420 -20.07 28.35 7.18
C THR A 420 -20.95 27.61 8.17
N LEU A 421 -20.53 26.42 8.59
CA LEU A 421 -21.09 25.79 9.77
C LEU A 421 -20.78 26.73 10.94
N THR A 422 -21.76 27.55 11.29
CA THR A 422 -21.82 28.25 12.57
C THR A 422 -21.63 27.18 13.64
N PRO A 423 -20.66 27.31 14.57
CA PRO A 423 -20.62 26.43 15.72
C PRO A 423 -21.97 26.53 16.43
N PRO A 424 -22.56 25.40 16.89
CA PRO A 424 -23.82 25.45 17.60
C PRO A 424 -23.62 26.37 18.81
N THR A 425 -24.32 27.50 18.80
CA THR A 425 -24.45 28.36 19.98
C THR A 425 -25.01 27.50 21.10
N SER A 426 -24.17 27.21 22.09
CA SER A 426 -24.62 26.73 23.38
C SER A 426 -25.52 27.81 23.97
N LYS A 427 -26.83 27.65 23.79
CA LYS A 427 -27.79 28.34 24.65
C LYS A 427 -27.60 27.73 26.05
N SER A 428 -27.01 28.51 26.94
CA SER A 428 -27.12 28.27 28.37
C SER A 428 -28.59 28.43 28.73
N THR A 429 -29.28 27.31 28.92
CA THR A 429 -30.56 27.31 29.60
C THR A 429 -30.25 27.49 31.08
N THR A 430 -30.34 28.74 31.56
CA THR A 430 -30.47 29.04 32.97
C THR A 430 -31.79 28.43 33.43
N VAL A 431 -31.70 27.44 34.31
CA VAL A 431 -32.84 26.95 35.09
C VAL A 431 -32.91 27.84 36.32
N SER A 432 -33.98 28.63 36.40
CA SER A 432 -34.50 29.22 37.63
C SER A 432 -35.33 28.20 38.38
#